data_AF-A0A2A6J8B3-F1
#
_entry.id   AF-A0A2A6J8B3-F1
#
_cell.length_a   1.000
_cell.length_b   1.000
_cell.length_c   1.000
_cell.angle_alpha   90.00
_cell.angle_beta   90.00
_cell.angle_gamma   90.00
#
_symmetry.space_group_name_H-M   'P 1'
#
loop_
_entity.id
_entity.type
_entity.pdbx_description
1 polymer ?
#
loop_
_entity_poly.entity_id
_entity_poly.type
_entity_poly.pdbx_seq_one_letter_code
_entity_poly.pdbx_strand_id
1 'polypeptide(L)'
;MARSNRREAGRRRLAMRLPLMRTLIMEARDPWQLELFEAYQMAVEARDALRRRRPNSHMVREYDETCCEIEQHVIRAMGELSIGAAPPQRKSGEPSDIGG
;
A
#
# COMPACT_ATOMS: atom_id res chain seq x y z
N MET A 1 11.79 4.77 -18.08
CA MET A 1 11.81 5.93 -17.15
C MET A 1 10.42 6.31 -16.64
N ALA A 2 9.38 6.41 -17.48
CA ALA A 2 8.03 6.82 -17.07
C ALA A 2 7.41 5.98 -15.92
N ARG A 3 7.56 4.65 -15.96
CA ARG A 3 7.04 3.72 -14.93
C ARG A 3 7.61 3.99 -13.55
N SER A 4 8.93 4.12 -13.46
CA SER A 4 9.65 4.41 -12.20
C SER A 4 9.24 5.77 -11.63
N ASN A 5 9.07 6.78 -12.49
CA ASN A 5 8.62 8.10 -12.06
C ASN A 5 7.20 8.07 -11.47
N ARG A 6 6.28 7.29 -12.08
CA ARG A 6 4.92 7.13 -11.55
C ARG A 6 4.89 6.41 -10.20
N ARG A 7 5.68 5.35 -10.04
CA ARG A 7 5.83 4.63 -8.75
C ARG A 7 6.23 5.58 -7.64
N GLU A 8 7.25 6.39 -7.88
CA GLU A 8 7.77 7.33 -6.90
C GLU A 8 6.80 8.51 -6.61
N ALA A 9 6.12 9.01 -7.64
CA ALA A 9 5.08 10.03 -7.44
C ALA A 9 3.90 9.49 -6.62
N GLY A 10 3.45 8.26 -6.92
CA GLY A 10 2.40 7.57 -6.18
C GLY A 10 2.79 7.33 -4.72
N ARG A 11 4.01 6.83 -4.48
CA ARG A 11 4.59 6.66 -3.14
C ARG A 11 4.51 7.95 -2.33
N ARG A 12 5.02 9.07 -2.87
CA ARG A 12 5.01 10.37 -2.19
C ARG A 12 3.59 10.85 -1.88
N ARG A 13 2.64 10.69 -2.81
CA ARG A 13 1.24 11.06 -2.58
C ARG A 13 0.58 10.20 -1.50
N LEU A 14 0.79 8.88 -1.54
CA LEU A 14 0.28 7.96 -0.51
C LEU A 14 0.88 8.26 0.86
N ALA A 15 2.18 8.57 0.94
CA ALA A 15 2.86 8.97 2.18
C ALA A 15 2.32 10.29 2.78
N MET A 16 1.77 11.18 1.96
CA MET A 16 1.06 12.37 2.43
C MET A 16 -0.37 12.05 2.85
N ARG A 17 -1.05 11.18 2.08
CA ARG A 17 -2.44 10.81 2.28
C ARG A 17 -2.66 9.92 3.52
N LEU A 18 -1.70 9.03 3.78
CA LEU A 18 -1.71 8.03 4.83
C LEU A 18 -0.53 8.26 5.80
N PRO A 19 -0.56 9.35 6.60
CA PRO A 19 0.60 9.75 7.41
C PRO A 19 0.99 8.70 8.45
N LEU A 20 0.03 7.96 9.00
CA LEU A 20 0.29 6.87 9.96
C LEU A 20 1.11 5.73 9.38
N MET A 21 1.11 5.57 8.05
CA MET A 21 1.81 4.49 7.33
C MET A 21 2.99 5.00 6.51
N ARG A 22 3.32 6.29 6.65
CA ARG A 22 4.33 6.97 5.83
C ARG A 22 5.65 6.23 5.80
N THR A 23 6.15 5.79 6.96
CA THR A 23 7.44 5.08 7.05
C THR A 23 7.41 3.79 6.24
N LEU A 24 6.40 2.94 6.44
CA LEU A 24 6.24 1.68 5.70
C LEU A 24 6.12 1.91 4.18
N ILE A 25 5.36 2.92 3.77
CA ILE A 25 5.20 3.29 2.35
C ILE A 25 6.51 3.75 1.72
N MET A 26 7.31 4.54 2.46
CA MET A 26 8.60 5.05 1.96
C MET A 26 9.67 3.96 1.89
N GLU A 27 9.63 2.99 2.80
CA GLU A 27 10.58 1.88 2.86
C GLU A 27 10.21 0.70 1.96
N ALA A 28 8.96 0.64 1.48
CA ALA A 28 8.45 -0.40 0.59
C ALA A 28 9.31 -0.57 -0.67
N ARG A 29 9.82 -1.80 -0.87
CA ARG A 29 10.61 -2.21 -2.04
C ARG A 29 9.99 -3.37 -2.81
N ASP A 30 8.97 -4.00 -2.24
CA ASP A 30 8.36 -5.17 -2.85
C ASP A 30 7.70 -4.78 -4.19
N PRO A 31 7.94 -5.53 -5.28
CA PRO A 31 7.40 -5.20 -6.61
C PRO A 31 5.89 -4.99 -6.63
N TRP A 32 5.13 -5.78 -5.87
CA TRP A 32 3.67 -5.66 -5.79
C TRP A 32 3.25 -4.36 -5.08
N GLN A 33 3.94 -3.98 -4.00
CA GLN A 33 3.72 -2.69 -3.34
C GLN A 33 4.00 -1.51 -4.29
N LEU A 34 5.07 -1.61 -5.08
CA LEU A 34 5.39 -0.58 -6.07
C LEU A 34 4.32 -0.48 -7.17
N GLU A 35 3.69 -1.58 -7.56
CA GLU A 35 2.59 -1.58 -8.51
C GLU A 35 1.33 -0.91 -7.96
N LEU A 36 1.02 -1.09 -6.67
CA LEU A 36 -0.05 -0.35 -6.01
C LEU A 36 0.21 1.16 -6.02
N PHE A 37 1.46 1.59 -5.81
CA PHE A 37 1.81 3.01 -5.86
C PHE A 37 1.65 3.59 -7.26
N GLU A 38 2.06 2.83 -8.29
CA GLU A 38 1.86 3.20 -9.67
C GLU A 38 0.39 3.31 -10.04
N ALA A 39 -0.42 2.33 -9.64
CA ALA A 39 -1.87 2.30 -9.88
C ALA A 39 -2.54 3.53 -9.24
N TYR A 40 -2.18 3.86 -8.00
CA TYR A 40 -2.67 5.06 -7.33
C TYR A 40 -2.31 6.34 -8.10
N GLN A 41 -1.06 6.46 -8.56
CA GLN A 41 -0.63 7.61 -9.35
C GLN A 41 -1.43 7.74 -10.65
N MET A 42 -1.69 6.63 -11.34
CA MET A 42 -2.47 6.61 -12.57
C MET A 42 -3.94 7.01 -12.32
N ALA A 43 -4.55 6.53 -11.24
CA ALA A 43 -5.92 6.89 -10.87
C ALA A 43 -6.04 8.40 -10.58
N VAL A 44 -5.08 8.98 -9.85
CA VAL A 44 -5.04 10.42 -9.58
C VAL A 44 -4.82 11.22 -10.86
N GLU A 45 -3.89 10.81 -11.74
CA GLU A 45 -3.67 11.48 -13.03
C GLU A 45 -4.94 11.51 -13.89
N ALA A 46 -5.68 10.40 -13.95
CA ALA A 46 -6.92 10.29 -14.70
C ALA A 46 -8.03 11.18 -14.09
N ARG A 47 -8.18 11.16 -12.76
CA ARG A 47 -9.11 12.03 -12.05
C ARG A 47 -8.82 13.52 -12.31
N ASP A 48 -7.57 13.92 -12.19
CA ASP A 48 -7.14 15.31 -12.37
C ASP A 48 -7.29 15.76 -13.83
N ALA A 49 -7.15 14.84 -14.80
CA ALA A 49 -7.45 15.11 -16.20
C ALA A 49 -8.96 15.32 -16.43
N LEU A 50 -9.82 14.51 -15.81
CA LEU A 50 -11.28 14.65 -15.89
C LEU A 50 -11.76 15.96 -15.29
N ARG A 51 -11.26 16.32 -14.10
CA ARG A 51 -11.59 17.58 -13.43
C ARG A 51 -11.24 18.81 -14.28
N ARG A 52 -10.15 18.75 -15.06
CA ARG A 52 -9.69 19.86 -15.91
C ARG A 52 -10.43 20.01 -17.23
N ARG A 53 -10.90 18.92 -17.85
CA ARG A 53 -11.46 18.96 -19.22
C ARG A 53 -12.93 19.38 -19.26
N ARG A 54 -13.74 18.89 -18.32
CA ARG A 54 -15.14 19.25 -18.04
C ARG A 54 -15.60 18.31 -16.93
N PRO A 55 -15.90 18.80 -15.72
CA PRO A 55 -16.21 17.92 -14.60
C PRO A 55 -17.58 17.25 -14.80
N ASN A 56 -17.59 16.07 -15.40
CA ASN A 56 -18.70 15.15 -15.23
C ASN A 56 -18.62 14.62 -13.79
N SER A 57 -19.51 15.14 -12.93
CA SER A 57 -19.51 14.84 -11.50
C SER A 57 -19.57 13.34 -11.21
N HIS A 58 -20.26 12.55 -12.05
CA HIS A 58 -20.34 11.10 -11.90
C HIS A 58 -18.99 10.43 -12.13
N MET A 59 -18.30 10.75 -13.23
CA MET A 59 -16.99 10.16 -13.55
C MET A 59 -15.93 10.59 -12.54
N VAL A 60 -15.96 11.85 -12.09
CA VAL A 60 -15.01 12.30 -11.05
C VAL A 60 -15.20 11.51 -9.77
N ARG A 61 -16.46 11.25 -9.37
CA ARG A 61 -16.78 10.44 -8.19
C ARG A 61 -16.28 9.00 -8.32
N GLU A 62 -16.49 8.36 -9.46
CA GLU A 62 -16.01 6.99 -9.72
C GLU A 62 -14.48 6.87 -9.59
N TYR A 63 -13.74 7.87 -10.09
CA TYR A 63 -12.29 7.92 -9.91
C TYR A 63 -11.86 8.27 -8.48
N ASP A 64 -12.63 9.07 -7.74
CA ASP A 64 -12.41 9.29 -6.32
C ASP A 64 -12.61 8.00 -5.51
N GLU A 65 -13.65 7.21 -5.82
CA GLU A 65 -13.89 5.88 -5.23
C GLU A 65 -12.75 4.91 -5.54
N THR A 66 -12.32 4.86 -6.80
CA THR A 66 -11.15 4.06 -7.21
C THR A 66 -9.89 4.42 -6.44
N CYS A 67 -9.64 5.72 -6.22
CA CYS A 67 -8.49 6.16 -5.42
C CYS A 67 -8.60 5.66 -3.98
N CYS A 68 -9.77 5.74 -3.37
CA CYS A 68 -10.04 5.24 -2.02
C CYS A 68 -9.85 3.72 -1.91
N GLU A 69 -10.28 2.95 -2.89
CA GLU A 69 -10.08 1.50 -2.92
C GLU A 69 -8.59 1.16 -2.96
N ILE A 70 -7.80 1.84 -3.79
CA ILE A 70 -6.36 1.64 -3.86
C ILE A 70 -5.68 2.04 -2.54
N GLU A 71 -6.11 3.13 -1.89
CA GLU A 71 -5.62 3.52 -0.55
C GLU A 71 -5.84 2.38 0.46
N GLN A 72 -7.02 1.74 0.46
CA GLN A 72 -7.30 0.60 1.34
C GLN A 72 -6.43 -0.62 1.03
N HIS A 73 -6.16 -0.88 -0.25
CA HIS A 73 -5.27 -1.98 -0.67
C HIS A 73 -3.85 -1.75 -0.16
N VAL A 74 -3.37 -0.51 -0.20
CA VAL A 74 -2.07 -0.12 0.36
C VAL A 74 -2.06 -0.33 1.88
N ILE A 75 -3.12 0.08 2.59
CA ILE A 75 -3.23 -0.13 4.04
C ILE A 75 -3.13 -1.63 4.39
N ARG A 76 -3.85 -2.48 3.68
CA ARG A 76 -3.80 -3.94 3.87
C ARG A 76 -2.40 -4.50 3.59
N ALA A 77 -1.84 -4.18 2.42
CA ALA A 77 -0.53 -4.67 1.99
C ALA A 77 0.62 -4.25 2.93
N MET A 78 0.50 -3.11 3.59
CA MET A 78 1.48 -2.62 4.56
C MET A 78 1.22 -3.14 5.98
N GLY A 79 -0.04 -3.45 6.33
CA GLY A 79 -0.43 -3.97 7.65
C GLY A 79 -0.19 -5.47 7.81
N GLU A 80 -0.40 -6.27 6.76
CA GLU A 80 -0.20 -7.73 6.79
C GLU A 80 1.26 -8.11 7.10
N LEU A 81 2.22 -7.29 6.68
CA LEU A 81 3.65 -7.49 6.97
C LEU A 81 4.06 -7.11 8.40
N SER A 82 3.25 -6.32 9.12
CA SER A 82 3.50 -6.04 10.54
C SER A 82 3.11 -7.22 11.44
N ILE A 83 2.25 -8.14 10.97
CA ILE A 83 1.77 -9.29 11.75
C ILE A 83 2.55 -10.57 11.39
N GLY A 84 3.08 -10.67 10.17
CA GLY A 84 3.86 -11.83 9.70
C GLY A 84 5.29 -11.96 10.25
N ALA A 85 5.76 -11.03 11.08
CA ALA A 85 7.13 -11.02 11.62
C ALA A 85 7.30 -11.74 12.98
N ALA A 86 6.30 -12.51 13.44
CA ALA A 86 6.47 -13.39 14.60
C ALA A 86 6.82 -14.81 14.12
N PRO A 87 8.04 -15.34 14.38
CA PRO A 87 8.31 -16.74 14.12
C PRO A 87 7.43 -17.61 15.03
N PRO A 88 6.92 -18.77 14.57
CA PRO A 88 6.30 -19.74 15.45
C PRO A 88 7.37 -20.16 16.47
N GLN A 89 7.16 -19.80 17.74
CA GLN A 89 7.97 -20.27 18.85
C GLN A 89 7.88 -21.79 18.87
N ARG A 90 8.91 -22.44 18.34
CA ARG A 90 9.18 -23.85 18.65
C ARG A 90 9.51 -23.88 20.13
N LYS A 91 8.53 -24.19 20.98
CA LYS A 91 8.82 -24.69 22.32
C LYS A 91 9.50 -26.03 22.13
N SER A 92 10.83 -25.98 22.07
CA SER A 92 11.70 -27.12 22.35
C SER A 92 11.34 -27.59 23.76
N GLY A 93 10.55 -28.65 23.86
CA GLY A 93 10.45 -29.40 25.10
C GLY A 93 11.77 -30.10 25.30
N GLU A 94 12.66 -29.51 26.10
CA GLU A 94 13.83 -30.23 26.60
C GLU A 94 13.39 -31.34 27.58
N PRO A 95 14.20 -32.40 27.69
CA PRO A 95 13.86 -33.63 28.38
C PRO A 95 14.04 -33.45 29.89
N SER A 96 13.21 -34.12 30.68
CA SER A 96 13.52 -34.34 32.08
C SER A 96 13.33 -35.83 32.36
N ASP A 97 14.47 -36.50 32.38
CA ASP A 97 14.73 -37.64 33.24
C ASP A 97 14.17 -37.38 34.65
N ILE A 98 13.56 -38.40 35.27
CA ILE A 98 13.66 -38.76 36.70
C ILE A 98 12.68 -39.92 36.97
N GLY A 99 13.24 -41.11 37.12
CA GLY A 99 13.05 -42.00 38.28
C GLY A 99 11.68 -42.67 38.51
N GLY A 100 11.68 -44.01 38.42
CA GLY A 100 10.63 -44.90 38.93
C GLY A 100 10.88 -46.35 38.56
#